data_AF-U4KNY4-F1
#
_entry.id   AF-U4KNY4-F1
#
_cell.length_a   1.000
_cell.length_b   1.000
_cell.length_c   1.000
_cell.angle_alpha   90.00
_cell.angle_beta   90.00
_cell.angle_gamma   90.00
#
_symmetry.space_group_name_H-M   'P 1'
#
loop_
_entity.id
_entity.type
_entity.pdbx_description
1 polymer ?
#
loop_
_entity_poly.entity_id
_entity_poly.type
_entity_poly.pdbx_seq_one_letter_code
_entity_poly.pdbx_strand_id
1 'polypeptide(L)' 'MKIKKADEMEMQINIKSSRLAYFFVVISLLVWIIVDFVRSSDFPYIQLSIICLQNAIFFGSKAYLTRKMTREKNEK' A
#
# COMPACT_ATOMS: atom_id res chain seq x y z
N MET A 1 -11.13 -16.01 26.90
CA MET A 1 -11.60 -15.37 25.64
C MET A 1 -11.14 -13.90 25.46
N LYS A 2 -10.52 -13.22 26.45
CA LYS A 2 -10.08 -11.81 26.32
C LYS A 2 -8.82 -11.59 25.46
N ILE A 3 -7.90 -12.55 25.42
CA ILE A 3 -6.62 -12.43 24.69
C ILE A 3 -6.84 -12.27 23.18
N LYS A 4 -7.74 -13.08 22.59
CA LYS A 4 -8.11 -12.98 21.15
C LYS A 4 -8.62 -11.59 20.74
N LYS A 5 -9.33 -10.90 21.63
CA LYS A 5 -9.92 -9.59 21.34
C LYS A 5 -8.88 -8.47 21.42
N ALA A 6 -7.86 -8.62 22.26
CA ALA A 6 -6.72 -7.71 22.32
C ALA A 6 -5.84 -7.85 21.06
N ASP A 7 -5.55 -9.09 20.64
CA ASP A 7 -4.80 -9.35 19.41
C ASP A 7 -5.52 -8.83 18.15
N GLU A 8 -6.85 -8.93 18.10
CA GLU A 8 -7.64 -8.33 17.03
C GLU A 8 -7.56 -6.80 17.01
N MET A 9 -7.50 -6.14 18.18
CA MET A 9 -7.35 -4.69 18.26
C MET A 9 -5.97 -4.23 17.78
N GLU A 10 -4.89 -4.90 18.21
CA GLU A 10 -3.52 -4.64 17.76
C GLU A 10 -3.38 -4.82 16.25
N MET A 11 -3.98 -5.89 15.70
CA MET A 11 -3.99 -6.12 14.26
C MET A 11 -4.71 -5.00 13.49
N GLN A 12 -5.86 -4.52 13.99
CA GLN A 12 -6.57 -3.41 13.35
C GLN A 12 -5.77 -2.10 13.39
N ILE A 13 -5.10 -1.82 14.49
CA ILE A 13 -4.23 -0.65 14.62
C ILE A 13 -3.08 -0.77 13.61
N ASN A 14 -2.43 -1.92 13.54
CA ASN A 14 -1.32 -2.14 12.63
C ASN A 14 -1.72 -1.98 11.15
N ILE A 15 -2.90 -2.48 10.76
CA ILE A 15 -3.43 -2.33 9.39
C ILE A 15 -3.69 -0.85 9.06
N LYS A 16 -4.27 -0.09 10.00
CA LYS A 16 -4.52 1.35 9.82
C LYS A 16 -3.20 2.12 9.70
N SER A 17 -2.25 1.85 10.57
CA SER A 17 -0.92 2.47 10.55
C SER A 17 -0.17 2.16 9.25
N SER A 18 -0.20 0.90 8.81
CA SER A 18 0.42 0.47 7.55
C SER A 18 -0.16 1.19 6.34
N ARG A 19 -1.47 1.45 6.33
CA ARG A 19 -2.11 2.23 5.26
C ARG A 19 -1.66 3.69 5.27
N LEU A 20 -1.54 4.29 6.45
CA LEU A 20 -1.06 5.67 6.60
C LEU A 20 0.40 5.80 6.13
N ALA A 21 1.25 4.84 6.51
CA ALA A 21 2.64 4.77 6.06
C ALA A 21 2.74 4.63 4.53
N TYR A 22 1.89 3.81 3.91
CA TYR A 22 1.81 3.72 2.46
C TYR A 22 1.49 5.07 1.81
N PHE A 23 0.48 5.79 2.30
CA PHE A 23 0.15 7.12 1.80
C PHE A 23 1.31 8.11 1.95
N PHE A 24 1.99 8.10 3.11
CA PHE A 24 3.15 8.95 3.34
C PHE A 24 4.26 8.69 2.31
N VAL A 25 4.57 7.43 2.02
CA VAL A 25 5.57 7.06 1.01
C VAL A 25 5.16 7.57 -0.37
N VAL A 26 3.91 7.39 -0.78
CA VAL A 26 3.41 7.89 -2.07
C VAL A 26 3.56 9.42 -2.17
N ILE A 27 3.17 10.16 -1.13
CA ILE A 27 3.32 11.62 -1.10
C ILE A 27 4.79 12.03 -1.17
N SER A 28 5.66 11.35 -0.42
CA SER A 28 7.10 11.63 -0.41
C SER A 28 7.71 11.43 -1.80
N LEU A 29 7.37 10.34 -2.50
CA LEU A 29 7.84 10.12 -3.88
C LEU A 29 7.26 11.15 -4.85
N LEU A 30 6.01 11.59 -4.68
CA LEU A 30 5.44 12.66 -5.52
C LEU A 30 6.20 13.98 -5.33
N VAL A 31 6.51 14.35 -4.09
CA VAL A 31 7.33 15.53 -3.79
C VAL A 31 8.72 15.39 -4.40
N TRP A 32 9.33 14.22 -4.33
CA TRP A 32 10.61 13.94 -4.96
C TRP A 32 10.56 14.17 -6.47
N ILE A 33 9.56 13.60 -7.15
CA ILE A 33 9.35 13.79 -8.60
C ILE A 33 9.27 15.27 -8.96
N ILE A 34 8.53 16.06 -8.17
CA ILE A 34 8.40 17.51 -8.41
C ILE A 34 9.76 18.20 -8.26
N VAL A 35 10.52 17.89 -7.21
CA VAL A 35 11.84 18.49 -6.97
C VAL A 35 12.83 18.13 -8.06
N ASP A 36 12.87 16.87 -8.49
CA ASP A 36 13.76 16.41 -9.56
C ASP A 36 13.38 17.01 -10.91
N PHE A 37 12.08 17.13 -11.20
CA PHE A 37 11.60 17.76 -12.42
C PHE A 37 12.01 19.23 -12.51
N VAL A 38 11.93 19.97 -11.39
CA VAL A 38 12.36 21.37 -11.32
C VAL A 38 13.89 21.52 -11.43
N ARG A 39 14.66 20.56 -10.92
CA ARG A 39 16.14 20.64 -10.91
C ARG A 39 16.80 20.19 -12.21
N SER A 40 16.36 19.08 -12.76
CA SER A 40 17.09 18.39 -13.83
C SER A 40 16.44 18.59 -15.21
N SER A 41 15.19 19.08 -15.29
CA SER A 41 14.35 19.13 -16.51
C SER A 41 14.14 17.80 -17.23
N ASP A 42 14.86 16.74 -16.83
CA ASP A 42 14.69 15.38 -17.30
C ASP A 42 13.51 14.71 -16.60
N PHE A 43 12.82 13.84 -17.34
CA PHE A 43 11.74 13.05 -16.78
C PHE A 43 12.28 12.02 -15.77
N PRO A 44 11.81 12.03 -14.51
CA PRO A 44 12.26 11.09 -13.48
C PRO A 44 11.63 9.70 -13.67
N TYR A 45 12.08 8.98 -14.70
CA TYR A 45 11.56 7.66 -15.08
C TYR A 45 11.66 6.62 -13.96
N ILE A 46 12.72 6.68 -13.16
CA ILE A 46 12.96 5.73 -12.07
C ILE A 46 11.90 5.90 -10.98
N GLN A 47 11.69 7.12 -10.51
CA GLN A 47 10.72 7.47 -9.47
C GLN A 47 9.30 7.13 -9.91
N LEU A 48 8.98 7.38 -11.18
CA LEU A 48 7.69 7.04 -11.78
C LEU A 48 7.47 5.51 -11.84
N SER A 49 8.51 4.75 -12.22
CA SER A 49 8.46 3.27 -12.23
C SER A 49 8.20 2.69 -10.85
N ILE A 50 8.79 3.28 -9.80
CA ILE A 50 8.61 2.85 -8.40
C ILE A 50 7.16 3.09 -7.97
N ILE A 51 6.58 4.26 -8.26
CA ILE A 51 5.17 4.54 -7.96
C ILE A 51 4.24 3.55 -8.68
N CYS A 52 4.48 3.28 -9.96
CA CYS A 52 3.70 2.31 -10.72
C CYS A 52 3.78 0.90 -10.12
N LEU A 53 4.98 0.44 -9.78
CA LEU A 53 5.19 -0.86 -9.16
C LEU A 53 4.51 -0.95 -7.78
N GLN A 54 4.64 0.10 -6.97
CA GLN A 54 4.03 0.18 -5.64
C GLN A 54 2.49 0.13 -5.71
N ASN A 55 1.89 0.78 -6.72
CA ASN A 55 0.44 0.68 -6.97
C ASN A 55 0.05 -0.70 -7.50
N ALA A 56 0.83 -1.29 -8.40
CA ALA A 56 0.57 -2.62 -8.95
C ALA A 56 0.61 -3.71 -7.86
N ILE A 57 1.60 -3.67 -6.97
CA ILE A 57 1.69 -4.59 -5.82
C ILE A 57 0.49 -4.39 -4.91
N PHE A 58 0.12 -3.15 -4.56
CA PHE A 58 -1.00 -2.88 -3.68
C PHE A 58 -2.33 -3.38 -4.25
N PHE A 59 -2.61 -3.07 -5.53
CA PHE A 59 -3.83 -3.51 -6.21
C PHE A 59 -3.85 -5.03 -6.40
N GLY A 60 -2.70 -5.62 -6.75
CA GLY A 60 -2.53 -7.06 -6.91
C GLY A 60 -2.76 -7.82 -5.61
N SER A 61 -2.13 -7.39 -4.51
CA SER A 61 -2.35 -7.98 -3.19
C SER A 61 -3.80 -7.85 -2.75
N LYS A 62 -4.44 -6.68 -2.95
CA LYS A 62 -5.85 -6.47 -2.60
C LYS A 62 -6.76 -7.39 -3.41
N ALA A 63 -6.55 -7.50 -4.72
CA ALA A 63 -7.34 -8.36 -5.60
C ALA A 63 -7.15 -9.84 -5.25
N TYR A 64 -5.92 -10.27 -4.98
CA TYR A 64 -5.60 -11.64 -4.58
C TYR A 64 -6.25 -12.02 -3.25
N LEU A 65 -6.11 -11.19 -2.21
CA LEU A 65 -6.71 -11.44 -0.90
C LEU A 65 -8.24 -11.45 -0.98
N THR A 66 -8.82 -10.53 -1.75
CA THR A 66 -10.28 -10.47 -1.95
C THR A 66 -10.79 -11.74 -2.63
N ARG A 67 -10.11 -12.20 -3.70
CA ARG A 67 -10.46 -13.45 -4.38
C ARG A 67 -10.32 -14.66 -3.45
N LYS A 68 -9.27 -14.73 -2.63
CA LYS A 68 -9.07 -15.81 -1.66
C LYS A 68 -10.23 -15.88 -0.66
N MET A 69 -10.61 -14.74 -0.07
CA MET A 69 -11.72 -14.71 0.90
C MET A 69 -13.07 -15.03 0.27
N THR A 70 -13.33 -14.61 -0.97
CA THR A 70 -14.55 -14.98 -1.70
C THR A 70 -14.62 -16.47 -2.03
N ARG A 71 -13.48 -17.12 -2.30
CA ARG A 71 -13.43 -18.56 -2.56
C ARG A 71 -13.70 -19.37 -1.28
N GLU A 72 -13.05 -19.01 -0.17
CA GLU A 72 -13.31 -19.64 1.14
C GLU A 72 -14.76 -19.47 1.63
N LYS A 73 -15.45 -18.40 1.19
CA LYS A 73 -16.87 -18.18 1.50
C LYS A 73 -17.84 -18.99 0.63
N ASN A 74 -17.41 -19.49 -0.54
CA ASN A 74 -18.24 -20.34 -1.41
C ASN A 74 -18.04 -21.84 -1.16
N GLU A 75 -16.98 -22.23 -0.45
CA GLU A 75 -16.72 -23.63 -0.03
C GLU A 75 -17.35 -23.99 1.33
N LYS A 76 -18.01 -23.03 2.01
CA LYS A 76 -18.78 -23.23 3.24
C LYS A 76 -20.26 -23.02 2.98
#